data_AF-Q4DBT2-F1
#
_entry.id   AF-Q4DBT2-F1
#
_cell.length_a   1.000
_cell.length_b   1.000
_cell.length_c   1.000
_cell.angle_alpha   90.00
_cell.angle_beta   90.00
_cell.angle_gamma   90.00
#
_symmetry.space_group_name_H-M   'P 1'
#
loop_
_entity.id
_entity.type
_entity.pdbx_description
1 polymer ?
#
loop_
_entity_poly.entity_id
_entity_poly.type
_entity_poly.pdbx_seq_one_letter_code
_entity_poly.pdbx_strand_id
1 'polypeptide(L)'
;ERLFRWMEKLREHSERPVPDMLVLPLTASLPQEVQSRVFEPTPPRCRKVVLATNVAETSITITNLYFVVDSGFCKQNVFDPKTGMEQLKIVPISQAQAQQRAGRAGRIGPGKCFRMYTELQFQMDMEPATVPDIQRSNLFHVVLQLKAMGINDLFALDLMDPPPQETLVSALQKLRYLEALDDDGLLTPLGGRMAQLPIDPSQSKTLLTAVDMGCCEPVLTIVSMLAVQKRGVFYRPRDQHEASDAAKRQFHQPEGDQITLLAVYDAWVANGLSEEWCKRNFLKHRILMEARDTREQLSDMLHKRHASIPHHNDDALTEVRRAITAGYFFNVAKRITDVAYATLAERREVYVHPSSCLRDAPPKYVLYNELQLTNREYMRELLVIEPQWLVELAPAFYSRPRKGKLTKEQRAERLNPILRAWENGSSWRISKLRRRK
;
A
#
# COMPACT_ATOMS: atom_id res chain seq x y z
N GLU A 1 -11.91 16.71 19.65
CA GLU A 1 -13.10 17.59 19.68
C GLU A 1 -14.34 16.96 20.30
N ARG A 2 -14.98 15.93 19.69
CA ARG A 2 -16.24 15.35 20.23
C ARG A 2 -16.16 14.95 21.71
N LEU A 3 -15.05 14.33 22.11
CA LEU A 3 -14.82 13.92 23.51
C LEU A 3 -14.71 15.12 24.46
N PHE A 4 -14.06 16.21 24.05
CA PHE A 4 -13.96 17.43 24.85
C PHE A 4 -15.34 18.07 25.09
N ARG A 5 -16.15 18.23 24.03
CA ARG A 5 -17.53 18.73 24.16
C ARG A 5 -18.39 17.86 25.07
N TRP A 6 -18.19 16.54 25.03
CA TRP A 6 -18.92 15.63 25.91
C TRP A 6 -18.48 15.77 27.38
N MET A 7 -17.18 15.96 27.63
CA MET A 7 -16.67 16.22 28.98
C MET A 7 -17.17 17.54 29.57
N GLU A 8 -17.24 18.61 28.77
CA GLU A 8 -17.81 19.90 29.20
C GLU A 8 -19.26 19.74 29.63
N LYS A 9 -20.09 19.09 28.80
CA LYS A 9 -21.49 18.79 29.15
C LYS A 9 -21.59 17.93 30.42
N LEU A 10 -20.71 16.96 30.59
CA LEU A 10 -20.67 16.12 31.79
C LEU A 10 -20.33 16.90 33.05
N ARG A 11 -19.44 17.90 32.96
CA ARG A 11 -19.12 18.80 34.07
C ARG A 11 -20.33 19.63 34.48
N GLU A 12 -21.10 20.13 33.52
CA GLU A 12 -22.31 20.92 33.77
C GLU A 12 -23.40 20.11 34.49
N HIS A 13 -23.53 18.81 34.18
CA HIS A 13 -24.61 17.96 34.72
C HIS A 13 -24.19 17.16 35.97
N SER A 14 -22.92 17.21 36.36
CA SER A 14 -22.37 16.40 37.45
C SER A 14 -22.34 17.19 38.76
N GLU A 15 -23.10 16.74 39.77
CA GLU A 15 -23.02 17.28 41.14
C GLU A 15 -21.63 17.10 41.78
N ARG A 16 -20.83 16.14 41.28
CA ARG A 16 -19.48 15.87 41.77
C ARG A 16 -18.43 16.55 40.89
N PRO A 17 -17.35 17.12 41.47
CA PRO A 17 -16.27 17.68 40.67
C PRO A 17 -15.61 16.57 39.84
N VAL A 18 -15.70 16.69 38.51
CA VAL A 18 -15.09 15.76 37.57
C VAL A 18 -13.63 16.17 37.36
N PRO A 19 -12.63 15.30 37.62
CA PRO A 19 -11.23 15.64 37.41
C PRO A 19 -10.93 15.98 35.94
N ASP A 20 -9.84 16.71 35.70
CA ASP A 20 -9.35 16.95 34.34
C ASP A 20 -8.99 15.63 33.64
N MET A 21 -9.06 15.59 32.32
CA MET A 21 -8.64 14.43 31.55
C MET A 21 -7.55 14.79 30.54
N LEU A 22 -6.46 14.05 30.56
CA LEU A 22 -5.38 14.14 29.58
C LEU A 22 -5.61 13.07 28.51
N VAL A 23 -5.99 13.48 27.31
CA VAL A 23 -6.30 12.57 26.20
C VAL A 23 -5.11 12.48 25.26
N LEU A 24 -4.56 11.28 25.07
CA LEU A 24 -3.40 11.05 24.21
C LEU A 24 -3.70 9.98 23.16
N PRO A 25 -3.53 10.25 21.86
CA PRO A 25 -3.68 9.24 20.82
C PRO A 25 -2.44 8.35 20.73
N LEU A 26 -2.63 7.06 20.46
CA LEU A 26 -1.56 6.09 20.22
C LEU A 26 -1.86 5.25 18.97
N THR A 27 -1.22 5.61 17.86
CA THR A 27 -1.32 4.90 16.58
C THR A 27 0.07 4.74 15.98
N ALA A 28 0.29 3.69 15.19
CA ALA A 28 1.59 3.39 14.59
C ALA A 28 2.13 4.52 13.68
N SER A 29 1.27 5.41 13.18
CA SER A 29 1.65 6.51 12.29
C SER A 29 2.07 7.81 13.00
N LEU A 30 1.96 7.89 14.34
CA LEU A 30 2.31 9.10 15.08
C LEU A 30 3.83 9.29 15.21
N PRO A 31 4.33 10.53 15.25
CA PRO A 31 5.73 10.80 15.57
C PRO A 31 6.13 10.24 16.94
N GLN A 32 7.39 9.82 17.07
CA GLN A 32 7.89 9.19 18.30
C GLN A 32 7.76 10.13 19.51
N GLU A 33 7.95 11.43 19.32
CA GLU A 33 7.82 12.44 20.37
C GLU A 33 6.39 12.44 20.94
N VAL A 34 5.38 12.30 20.09
CA VAL A 34 3.98 12.23 20.50
C VAL A 34 3.65 10.89 21.16
N GLN A 35 4.21 9.79 20.64
CA GLN A 35 4.03 8.48 21.26
C GLN A 35 4.66 8.42 22.67
N SER A 36 5.82 9.05 22.86
CA SER A 36 6.53 9.10 24.15
C SER A 36 5.72 9.75 25.25
N ARG A 37 4.87 10.74 24.93
CA ARG A 37 3.99 11.41 25.90
C ARG A 37 3.03 10.45 26.61
N VAL A 38 2.70 9.31 25.99
CA VAL A 38 1.83 8.29 26.61
C VAL A 38 2.46 7.69 27.88
N PHE A 39 3.79 7.67 27.96
CA PHE A 39 4.54 7.14 29.10
C PHE A 39 4.77 8.16 30.22
N GLU A 40 4.52 9.44 29.96
CA GLU A 40 4.66 10.48 30.98
C GLU A 40 3.71 10.22 32.16
N PRO A 41 4.13 10.56 33.39
CA PRO A 41 3.30 10.41 34.57
C PRO A 41 2.02 11.25 34.45
N THR A 42 0.93 10.73 35.00
CA THR A 42 -0.35 11.44 35.00
C THR A 42 -0.25 12.70 35.86
N PRO A 43 -0.62 13.90 35.35
CA PRO A 43 -0.64 15.13 36.15
C PRO A 43 -1.53 14.99 37.40
N PRO A 44 -1.23 15.70 38.50
CA PRO A 44 -2.05 15.64 39.71
C PRO A 44 -3.49 16.09 39.43
N ARG A 45 -4.47 15.42 40.05
CA ARG A 45 -5.92 15.66 39.88
C ARG A 45 -6.45 15.47 38.45
N CYS A 46 -5.69 14.79 37.58
CA CYS A 46 -6.07 14.50 36.21
C CYS A 46 -6.18 12.98 35.99
N ARG A 47 -7.04 12.55 35.06
CA ARG A 47 -7.12 11.17 34.55
C ARG A 47 -6.52 11.11 33.16
N LYS A 48 -5.47 10.31 32.98
CA LYS A 48 -4.90 10.02 31.65
C LYS A 48 -5.79 9.01 30.90
N VAL A 49 -6.17 9.33 29.67
CA VAL A 49 -6.96 8.49 28.77
C VAL A 49 -6.16 8.32 27.47
N VAL A 50 -5.78 7.08 27.17
CA VAL A 50 -5.00 6.76 25.97
C VAL A 50 -5.92 6.14 24.92
N LEU A 51 -6.03 6.79 23.76
CA LEU A 51 -6.82 6.32 22.62
C LEU A 51 -5.91 5.51 21.69
N ALA A 52 -5.82 4.21 21.93
CA ALA A 52 -4.88 3.32 21.26
C ALA A 52 -5.51 2.41 20.20
N THR A 53 -4.70 2.02 19.22
CA THR A 53 -4.94 0.87 18.33
C THR A 53 -4.47 -0.42 18.99
N ASN A 54 -4.51 -1.55 18.27
CA ASN A 54 -3.97 -2.84 18.73
C ASN A 54 -2.46 -2.80 19.06
N VAL A 55 -1.75 -1.69 18.81
CA VAL A 55 -0.37 -1.48 19.32
C VAL A 55 -0.30 -1.63 20.86
N ALA A 56 -1.34 -1.24 21.59
CA ALA A 56 -1.40 -1.41 23.05
C ALA A 56 -1.70 -2.87 23.49
N GLU A 57 -2.07 -3.74 22.56
CA GLU A 57 -2.48 -5.13 22.83
C GLU A 57 -1.32 -6.05 23.15
N THR A 58 -0.16 -5.88 22.49
CA THR A 58 1.01 -6.77 22.59
C THR A 58 2.26 -5.99 22.97
N SER A 59 2.68 -5.04 22.14
CA SER A 59 4.04 -4.49 22.12
C SER A 59 4.36 -3.39 23.14
N ILE A 60 3.35 -2.76 23.76
CA ILE A 60 3.58 -1.61 24.65
C ILE A 60 2.98 -1.85 26.04
N THR A 61 3.73 -1.44 27.06
CA THR A 61 3.29 -1.42 28.46
C THR A 61 3.13 0.01 28.92
N ILE A 62 1.87 0.45 29.08
CA ILE A 62 1.56 1.75 29.66
C ILE A 62 1.48 1.58 31.17
N THR A 63 2.24 2.39 31.91
CA THR A 63 2.25 2.38 33.38
C THR A 63 0.95 2.98 33.94
N ASN A 64 0.55 2.51 35.13
CA ASN A 64 -0.64 2.95 35.86
C ASN A 64 -1.97 2.79 35.10
N LEU A 65 -2.11 1.73 34.31
CA LEU A 65 -3.33 1.40 33.59
C LEU A 65 -4.23 0.49 34.44
N TYR A 66 -5.40 1.03 34.85
CA TYR A 66 -6.41 0.31 35.66
C TYR A 66 -7.71 0.03 34.89
N PHE A 67 -7.99 0.79 33.84
CA PHE A 67 -9.25 0.74 33.11
C PHE A 67 -9.00 0.53 31.63
N VAL A 68 -9.65 -0.47 31.04
CA VAL A 68 -9.66 -0.74 29.60
C VAL A 68 -11.07 -0.61 29.09
N VAL A 69 -11.27 0.11 27.98
CA VAL A 69 -12.52 0.12 27.23
C VAL A 69 -12.23 -0.56 25.90
N ASP A 70 -12.89 -1.68 25.64
CA ASP A 70 -12.69 -2.47 24.43
C ASP A 70 -13.90 -2.35 23.50
N SER A 71 -13.65 -1.85 22.29
CA SER A 71 -14.68 -1.74 21.25
C SER A 71 -15.00 -3.07 20.56
N GLY A 72 -14.14 -4.09 20.69
CA GLY A 72 -14.32 -5.38 20.02
C GLY A 72 -13.86 -5.43 18.56
N PHE A 73 -13.20 -4.38 18.05
CA PHE A 73 -12.74 -4.32 16.67
C PHE A 73 -11.22 -4.09 16.53
N CYS A 74 -10.68 -4.50 15.39
CA CYS A 74 -9.34 -4.14 14.94
C CYS A 74 -9.34 -3.88 13.42
N LYS A 75 -8.29 -3.22 12.93
CA LYS A 75 -8.02 -3.15 11.49
C LYS A 75 -7.03 -4.23 11.15
N GLN A 76 -7.37 -5.06 10.18
CA GLN A 76 -6.58 -6.21 9.76
C GLN A 76 -6.33 -6.13 8.26
N ASN A 77 -5.08 -6.35 7.85
CA ASN A 77 -4.75 -6.46 6.44
C ASN A 77 -5.23 -7.83 5.93
N VAL A 78 -5.94 -7.81 4.80
CA VAL A 78 -6.46 -8.99 4.12
C VAL A 78 -6.07 -8.89 2.66
N PHE A 79 -5.32 -9.87 2.18
CA PHE A 79 -4.96 -10.02 0.79
C PHE A 79 -5.99 -10.85 0.04
N ASP A 80 -6.46 -10.37 -1.11
CA ASP A 80 -7.30 -11.14 -2.02
C ASP A 80 -6.47 -11.60 -3.23
N PRO A 81 -6.16 -12.92 -3.34
CA PRO A 81 -5.26 -13.43 -4.38
C PRO A 81 -5.83 -13.33 -5.79
N LYS A 82 -7.15 -13.24 -5.95
CA LYS A 82 -7.83 -13.10 -7.24
C LYS A 82 -7.74 -11.70 -7.81
N THR A 83 -7.59 -10.72 -6.94
CA THR A 83 -7.52 -9.29 -7.29
C THR A 83 -6.10 -8.75 -7.20
N GLY A 84 -5.23 -9.45 -6.48
CA GLY A 84 -3.90 -8.98 -6.11
C GLY A 84 -3.91 -7.76 -5.16
N MET A 85 -5.05 -7.41 -4.56
CA MET A 85 -5.19 -6.24 -3.71
C MET A 85 -5.04 -6.60 -2.23
N GLU A 86 -4.35 -5.71 -1.50
CA GLU A 86 -4.35 -5.68 -0.04
C GLU A 86 -5.40 -4.69 0.46
N GLN A 87 -6.27 -5.15 1.37
CA GLN A 87 -7.31 -4.31 1.96
C GLN A 87 -7.21 -4.30 3.48
N LEU A 88 -7.18 -3.10 4.05
CA LEU A 88 -7.35 -2.89 5.49
C LEU A 88 -8.84 -2.92 5.84
N LYS A 89 -9.34 -4.08 6.25
CA LYS A 89 -10.72 -4.27 6.72
C LYS A 89 -10.82 -4.04 8.22
N ILE A 90 -11.95 -3.48 8.66
CA ILE A 90 -12.32 -3.49 10.08
C ILE A 90 -12.99 -4.83 10.35
N VAL A 91 -12.44 -5.61 11.28
CA VAL A 91 -12.91 -6.95 11.62
C VAL A 91 -13.12 -7.05 13.14
N PRO A 92 -14.03 -7.92 13.61
CA PRO A 92 -14.11 -8.24 15.04
C PRO A 92 -12.80 -8.87 15.52
N ILE A 93 -12.44 -8.62 16.77
CA ILE A 93 -11.27 -9.25 17.40
C ILE A 93 -11.55 -10.71 17.74
N SER A 94 -10.49 -11.51 17.89
CA SER A 94 -10.63 -12.87 18.44
C SER A 94 -10.79 -12.86 19.97
N GLN A 95 -11.27 -13.97 20.52
CA GLN A 95 -11.37 -14.17 21.97
C GLN A 95 -10.01 -14.02 22.66
N ALA A 96 -8.95 -14.55 22.04
CA ALA A 96 -7.58 -14.37 22.51
C ALA A 96 -7.17 -12.89 22.59
N GLN A 97 -7.48 -12.08 21.57
CA GLN A 97 -7.18 -10.64 21.58
C GLN A 97 -7.98 -9.90 22.65
N ALA A 98 -9.27 -10.18 22.79
CA ALA A 98 -10.11 -9.62 23.83
C ALA A 98 -9.59 -9.95 25.24
N GLN A 99 -9.03 -11.15 25.42
CA GLN A 99 -8.41 -11.57 26.68
C GLN A 99 -7.10 -10.82 26.93
N GLN A 100 -6.26 -10.66 25.91
CA GLN A 100 -5.04 -9.85 26.00
C GLN A 100 -5.35 -8.39 26.36
N ARG A 101 -6.35 -7.78 25.73
CA ARG A 101 -6.83 -6.42 26.02
C ARG A 101 -7.30 -6.29 27.46
N ALA A 102 -8.12 -7.23 27.94
CA ALA A 102 -8.57 -7.26 29.32
C ALA A 102 -7.40 -7.40 30.31
N GLY A 103 -6.44 -8.27 29.99
CA GLY A 103 -5.23 -8.50 30.80
C GLY A 103 -4.35 -7.26 30.98
N ARG A 104 -4.41 -6.27 30.08
CA ARG A 104 -3.68 -5.00 30.23
C ARG A 104 -4.10 -4.23 31.47
N ALA A 105 -5.37 -4.31 31.87
CA ALA A 105 -5.88 -3.63 33.07
C ALA A 105 -5.35 -4.23 34.38
N GLY A 106 -4.95 -5.51 34.37
CA GLY A 106 -4.59 -6.27 35.57
C GLY A 106 -3.10 -6.25 35.91
N ARG A 107 -2.28 -5.44 35.23
CA ARG A 107 -0.81 -5.53 35.34
C ARG A 107 -0.21 -5.01 36.65
N ILE A 108 -0.87 -4.04 37.27
CA ILE A 108 -0.37 -3.38 38.49
C ILE A 108 -1.21 -3.77 39.71
N GLY A 109 -2.48 -4.08 39.49
CA GLY A 109 -3.43 -4.39 40.55
C GLY A 109 -4.80 -4.69 39.96
N PRO A 110 -5.86 -4.71 40.80
CA PRO A 110 -7.21 -4.99 40.34
C PRO A 110 -7.69 -3.89 39.37
N GLY A 111 -7.83 -4.26 38.10
CA GLY A 111 -8.34 -3.41 37.04
C GLY A 111 -9.77 -3.76 36.63
N LYS A 112 -10.38 -2.92 35.78
CA LYS A 112 -11.68 -3.19 35.15
C LYS A 112 -11.56 -3.11 33.63
N CYS A 113 -12.18 -4.06 32.95
CA CYS A 113 -12.33 -4.07 31.49
C CYS A 113 -13.81 -3.89 31.14
N PHE A 114 -14.12 -2.86 30.35
CA PHE A 114 -15.46 -2.58 29.85
C PHE A 114 -15.51 -2.95 28.36
N ARG A 115 -16.15 -4.08 28.05
CA ARG A 115 -16.34 -4.56 26.68
C ARG A 115 -17.64 -3.99 26.13
N MET A 116 -17.60 -3.38 24.94
CA MET A 116 -18.74 -2.75 24.29
C MET A 116 -19.56 -3.73 23.43
N TYR A 117 -19.58 -5.00 23.81
CA TYR A 117 -20.27 -6.10 23.15
C TYR A 117 -20.83 -7.06 24.20
N THR A 118 -21.87 -7.82 23.85
CA THR A 118 -22.53 -8.74 24.79
C THR A 118 -21.65 -9.96 25.06
N GLU A 119 -21.88 -10.62 26.20
CA GLU A 119 -21.22 -11.87 26.51
C GLU A 119 -21.54 -12.97 25.49
N LEU A 120 -22.78 -12.99 24.99
CA LEU A 120 -23.19 -13.90 23.91
C LEU A 120 -22.36 -13.68 22.63
N GLN A 121 -22.17 -12.42 22.23
CA GLN A 121 -21.37 -12.07 21.06
C GLN A 121 -19.89 -12.44 21.24
N PHE A 122 -19.34 -12.30 22.45
CA PHE A 122 -17.99 -12.76 22.77
C PHE A 122 -17.82 -14.28 22.61
N GLN A 123 -18.83 -15.06 23.00
CA GLN A 123 -18.76 -16.52 22.98
C GLN A 123 -19.10 -17.13 21.62
N MET A 124 -20.07 -16.55 20.90
CA MET A 124 -20.60 -17.14 19.65
C MET A 124 -20.05 -16.51 18.37
N ASP A 125 -19.86 -15.19 18.33
CA ASP A 125 -19.50 -14.49 17.09
C ASP A 125 -17.98 -14.29 16.93
N MET A 126 -17.24 -14.22 18.05
CA MET A 126 -15.79 -14.00 18.02
C MET A 126 -15.04 -15.32 17.87
N GLU A 127 -14.16 -15.37 16.86
CA GLU A 127 -13.26 -16.49 16.64
C GLU A 127 -12.37 -16.76 17.87
N PRO A 128 -12.09 -18.02 18.25
CA PRO A 128 -11.24 -18.33 19.40
C PRO A 128 -9.83 -17.74 19.31
N ALA A 129 -9.24 -17.79 18.11
CA ALA A 129 -7.89 -17.33 17.83
C ALA A 129 -7.86 -16.39 16.62
N THR A 130 -6.83 -15.55 16.54
CA THR A 130 -6.63 -14.65 15.40
C THR A 130 -6.09 -15.46 14.22
N VAL A 131 -6.70 -15.29 13.04
CA VAL A 131 -6.21 -15.88 11.80
C VAL A 131 -4.73 -15.53 11.60
N PRO A 132 -3.84 -16.50 11.32
CA PRO A 132 -2.41 -16.27 11.20
C PRO A 132 -2.08 -15.37 10.01
N ASP A 133 -0.90 -14.76 10.03
CA ASP A 133 -0.50 -13.77 9.01
C ASP A 133 -0.29 -14.41 7.63
N ILE A 134 0.28 -15.62 7.57
CA ILE A 134 0.54 -16.36 6.33
C ILE A 134 -0.73 -16.65 5.52
N GLN A 135 -1.89 -16.73 6.16
CA GLN A 135 -3.17 -16.94 5.48
C GLN A 135 -3.79 -15.64 4.95
N ARG A 136 -3.24 -14.48 5.32
CA ARG A 136 -3.84 -13.16 5.06
C ARG A 136 -2.92 -12.20 4.33
N SER A 137 -1.63 -12.48 4.24
CA SER A 137 -0.63 -11.63 3.60
C SER A 137 -0.34 -12.08 2.17
N ASN A 138 0.26 -11.18 1.39
CA ASN A 138 0.76 -11.50 0.06
C ASN A 138 2.02 -12.37 0.17
N LEU A 139 1.94 -13.61 -0.30
CA LEU A 139 3.04 -14.58 -0.21
C LEU A 139 4.09 -14.44 -1.32
N PHE A 140 3.99 -13.43 -2.19
CA PHE A 140 4.85 -13.27 -3.36
C PHE A 140 6.36 -13.31 -3.03
N HIS A 141 6.78 -12.55 -2.02
CA HIS A 141 8.18 -12.57 -1.55
C HIS A 141 8.52 -13.87 -0.80
N VAL A 142 7.61 -14.38 0.04
CA VAL A 142 7.83 -15.59 0.85
C VAL A 142 8.05 -16.82 -0.03
N VAL A 143 7.25 -16.96 -1.09
CA VAL A 143 7.36 -18.08 -2.06
C VAL A 143 8.71 -18.05 -2.77
N LEU A 144 9.21 -16.87 -3.17
CA LEU A 144 10.53 -16.72 -3.77
C LEU A 144 11.63 -17.16 -2.80
N GLN A 145 11.55 -16.76 -1.53
CA GLN A 145 12.52 -17.16 -0.51
C GLN A 145 12.50 -18.66 -0.23
N LEU A 146 11.31 -19.28 -0.11
CA LEU A 146 11.18 -20.72 0.10
C LEU A 146 11.77 -21.52 -1.07
N LYS A 147 11.54 -21.07 -2.32
CA LYS A 147 12.15 -21.66 -3.51
C LYS A 147 13.67 -21.48 -3.51
N ALA A 148 14.17 -20.33 -3.09
CA ALA A 148 15.62 -20.08 -2.95
C ALA A 148 16.29 -20.93 -1.86
N MET A 149 15.54 -21.34 -0.83
CA MET A 149 16.00 -22.31 0.18
C MET A 149 16.05 -23.75 -0.35
N GLY A 150 15.54 -24.03 -1.56
CA GLY A 150 15.51 -25.37 -2.16
C GLY A 150 14.22 -26.16 -1.90
N ILE A 151 13.17 -25.51 -1.37
CA ILE A 151 11.87 -26.17 -1.14
C ILE A 151 11.08 -26.16 -2.46
N ASN A 152 11.11 -27.29 -3.16
CA ASN A 152 10.46 -27.41 -4.47
C ASN A 152 8.95 -27.64 -4.36
N ASP A 153 8.51 -28.48 -3.43
CA ASP A 153 7.09 -28.73 -3.18
C ASP A 153 6.60 -27.88 -2.01
N LEU A 154 5.93 -26.78 -2.34
CA LEU A 154 5.35 -25.86 -1.36
C LEU A 154 4.00 -26.35 -0.82
N PHE A 155 3.35 -27.31 -1.49
CA PHE A 155 2.06 -27.86 -1.07
C PHE A 155 2.23 -28.97 -0.03
N ALA A 156 3.36 -29.69 -0.07
CA ALA A 156 3.72 -30.70 0.92
C ALA A 156 4.48 -30.14 2.14
N LEU A 157 4.70 -28.83 2.20
CA LEU A 157 5.41 -28.19 3.32
C LEU A 157 4.56 -28.27 4.60
N ASP A 158 5.11 -28.89 5.64
CA ASP A 158 4.47 -29.04 6.95
C ASP A 158 4.45 -27.70 7.71
N LEU A 159 3.40 -26.92 7.49
CA LEU A 159 3.14 -25.65 8.16
C LEU A 159 2.08 -25.83 9.24
N MET A 160 2.27 -25.18 10.39
CA MET A 160 1.28 -25.16 11.49
C MET A 160 -0.11 -24.72 10.99
N ASP A 161 -0.13 -23.66 10.18
CA ASP A 161 -1.32 -23.17 9.50
C ASP A 161 -0.98 -22.92 8.01
N PRO A 162 -1.36 -23.82 7.09
CA PRO A 162 -1.05 -23.64 5.67
C PRO A 162 -1.84 -22.47 5.07
N PRO A 163 -1.25 -21.74 4.12
CA PRO A 163 -1.96 -20.69 3.38
C PRO A 163 -3.01 -21.27 2.42
N PRO A 164 -4.00 -20.46 1.99
CA PRO A 164 -4.91 -20.85 0.93
C PRO A 164 -4.15 -21.21 -0.36
N GLN A 165 -4.50 -22.35 -0.97
CA GLN A 165 -3.84 -22.83 -2.20
C GLN A 165 -3.94 -21.80 -3.35
N GLU A 166 -5.07 -21.08 -3.45
CA GLU A 166 -5.25 -20.02 -4.45
C GLU A 166 -4.16 -18.93 -4.35
N THR A 167 -3.78 -18.54 -3.13
CA THR A 167 -2.73 -17.54 -2.88
C THR A 167 -1.36 -18.04 -3.31
N LEU A 168 -1.05 -19.31 -3.00
CA LEU A 168 0.20 -19.94 -3.39
C LEU A 168 0.34 -20.10 -4.90
N VAL A 169 -0.73 -20.55 -5.58
CA VAL A 169 -0.78 -20.69 -7.03
C VAL A 169 -0.63 -19.33 -7.72
N SER A 170 -1.34 -18.30 -7.24
CA SER A 170 -1.24 -16.92 -7.75
C SER A 170 0.19 -16.37 -7.62
N ALA A 171 0.86 -16.59 -6.48
CA ALA A 171 2.26 -16.20 -6.27
C ALA A 171 3.23 -16.92 -7.22
N LEU A 172 3.11 -18.25 -7.36
CA LEU A 172 3.94 -19.05 -8.28
C LEU A 172 3.78 -18.61 -9.74
N GLN A 173 2.53 -18.37 -10.18
CA GLN A 173 2.26 -17.88 -11.53
C GLN A 173 2.90 -16.52 -11.79
N LYS A 174 2.78 -15.57 -10.85
CA LYS A 174 3.41 -14.25 -10.97
C LYS A 174 4.94 -14.36 -11.03
N LEU A 175 5.55 -15.23 -10.21
CA LEU A 175 7.00 -15.43 -10.22
C LEU A 175 7.50 -16.06 -11.53
N ARG A 176 6.72 -16.98 -12.13
CA ARG A 176 7.01 -17.51 -13.47
C ARG A 176 6.97 -16.42 -14.52
N TYR A 177 5.95 -15.56 -14.50
CA TYR A 177 5.85 -14.43 -15.43
C TYR A 177 6.98 -13.40 -15.24
N LEU A 178 7.54 -13.22 -14.03
CA LEU A 178 8.74 -12.40 -13.80
C LEU A 178 10.04 -13.08 -14.28
N GLU A 179 9.96 -14.32 -14.78
CA GLU A 179 11.10 -15.17 -15.15
C GLU A 179 11.98 -15.56 -13.94
N ALA A 180 11.44 -15.45 -12.73
CA ALA A 180 12.11 -15.90 -11.51
C ALA A 180 12.04 -17.43 -11.36
N LEU A 181 10.99 -18.04 -11.91
CA LEU A 181 10.79 -19.48 -11.97
C LEU A 181 10.72 -19.93 -13.44
N ASP A 182 11.22 -21.12 -13.72
CA ASP A 182 11.04 -21.78 -15.01
C ASP A 182 9.65 -22.45 -15.14
N ASP A 183 9.41 -23.12 -16.26
CA ASP A 183 8.16 -23.81 -16.53
C ASP A 183 7.90 -25.01 -15.61
N ASP A 184 8.97 -25.59 -15.04
CA ASP A 184 8.94 -26.69 -14.07
C ASP A 184 8.80 -26.19 -12.61
N GLY A 185 8.84 -24.87 -12.41
CA GLY A 185 8.72 -24.23 -11.10
C GLY A 185 10.01 -24.24 -10.27
N LEU A 186 11.17 -24.46 -10.90
CA LEU A 186 12.50 -24.32 -10.29
C LEU A 186 13.01 -22.88 -10.43
N LEU A 187 13.93 -22.51 -9.54
CA LEU A 187 14.48 -21.17 -9.50
C LEU A 187 15.45 -20.93 -10.67
N THR A 188 15.22 -19.89 -11.46
CA THR A 188 16.13 -19.49 -12.54
C THR A 188 17.36 -18.76 -11.99
N PRO A 189 18.45 -18.59 -12.76
CA PRO A 189 19.57 -17.73 -12.34
C PRO A 189 19.15 -16.29 -12.03
N LEU A 190 18.14 -15.77 -12.75
CA LEU A 190 17.54 -14.48 -12.46
C LEU A 190 16.78 -14.51 -11.12
N GLY A 191 15.93 -15.53 -10.90
CA GLY A 191 15.23 -15.72 -9.64
C GLY A 191 16.17 -15.84 -8.45
N GLY A 192 17.32 -16.50 -8.63
CA GLY A 192 18.40 -16.56 -7.64
C GLY A 192 18.95 -15.18 -7.29
N ARG A 193 19.22 -14.33 -8.29
CA ARG A 193 19.63 -12.93 -8.06
C ARG A 193 18.54 -12.13 -7.36
N MET A 194 17.28 -12.33 -7.75
CA MET A 194 16.14 -11.63 -7.15
C MET A 194 15.93 -11.99 -5.67
N ALA A 195 16.07 -13.27 -5.32
CA ALA A 195 15.88 -13.77 -3.96
C ALA A 195 16.94 -13.24 -2.97
N GLN A 196 18.09 -12.81 -3.48
CA GLN A 196 19.16 -12.26 -2.65
C GLN A 196 18.92 -10.80 -2.23
N LEU A 197 17.93 -10.12 -2.80
CA LEU A 197 17.56 -8.74 -2.44
C LEU A 197 16.39 -8.76 -1.44
N PRO A 198 16.46 -8.01 -0.33
CA PRO A 198 15.42 -8.00 0.71
C PRO A 198 14.22 -7.11 0.36
N ILE A 199 13.73 -7.20 -0.89
CA ILE A 199 12.66 -6.37 -1.44
C ILE A 199 11.64 -7.22 -2.19
N ASP A 200 10.53 -6.60 -2.61
CA ASP A 200 9.50 -7.31 -3.37
C ASP A 200 10.06 -7.83 -4.71
N PRO A 201 9.68 -9.04 -5.17
CA PRO A 201 10.17 -9.57 -6.43
C PRO A 201 9.98 -8.63 -7.64
N SER A 202 8.90 -7.85 -7.70
CA SER A 202 8.71 -6.85 -8.77
C SER A 202 9.76 -5.73 -8.70
N GLN A 203 10.14 -5.32 -7.49
CA GLN A 203 11.21 -4.35 -7.27
C GLN A 203 12.59 -4.94 -7.59
N SER A 204 12.83 -6.20 -7.21
CA SER A 204 14.06 -6.92 -7.55
C SER A 204 14.25 -7.03 -9.05
N LYS A 205 13.19 -7.40 -9.81
CA LYS A 205 13.23 -7.45 -11.27
C LYS A 205 13.51 -6.06 -11.87
N THR A 206 12.88 -5.02 -11.33
CA THR A 206 13.08 -3.63 -11.75
C THR A 206 14.54 -3.20 -11.58
N LEU A 207 15.14 -3.44 -10.42
CA LEU A 207 16.56 -3.10 -10.17
C LEU A 207 17.51 -3.87 -11.08
N LEU A 208 17.33 -5.19 -11.22
CA LEU A 208 18.20 -6.00 -12.07
C LEU A 208 18.09 -5.58 -13.54
N THR A 209 16.89 -5.28 -14.02
CA THR A 209 16.70 -4.76 -15.39
C THR A 209 17.32 -3.37 -15.57
N ALA A 210 17.28 -2.53 -14.54
CA ALA A 210 17.93 -1.22 -14.56
C ALA A 210 19.46 -1.31 -14.63
N VAL A 211 20.06 -2.33 -14.01
CA VAL A 211 21.49 -2.64 -14.17
C VAL A 211 21.81 -2.98 -15.62
N ASP A 212 20.98 -3.82 -16.26
CA ASP A 212 21.18 -4.22 -17.66
C ASP A 212 20.98 -3.05 -18.64
N MET A 213 20.10 -2.08 -18.32
CA MET A 213 19.82 -0.87 -19.12
C MET A 213 20.78 0.31 -18.82
N GLY A 214 21.60 0.23 -17.77
CA GLY A 214 22.52 1.28 -17.34
C GLY A 214 21.86 2.53 -16.73
N CYS A 215 20.72 2.35 -16.07
CA CYS A 215 19.95 3.41 -15.37
C CYS A 215 19.73 3.08 -13.89
N CYS A 216 20.73 2.44 -13.25
CA CYS A 216 20.59 1.87 -11.92
C CYS A 216 20.41 2.92 -10.81
N GLU A 217 21.14 4.04 -10.85
CA GLU A 217 21.12 5.06 -9.78
C GLU A 217 19.72 5.67 -9.54
N PRO A 218 19.02 6.21 -10.56
CA PRO A 218 17.67 6.75 -10.37
C PRO A 218 16.68 5.68 -9.94
N VAL A 219 16.76 4.46 -10.49
CA VAL A 219 15.85 3.37 -10.14
C VAL A 219 16.08 2.90 -8.70
N LEU A 220 17.33 2.84 -8.25
CA LEU A 220 17.69 2.50 -6.87
C LEU A 220 17.08 3.50 -5.88
N THR A 221 17.17 4.79 -6.18
CA THR A 221 16.52 5.85 -5.40
C THR A 221 15.00 5.66 -5.38
N ILE A 222 14.36 5.42 -6.53
CA ILE A 222 12.90 5.21 -6.63
C ILE A 222 12.45 4.00 -5.81
N VAL A 223 13.12 2.85 -5.94
CA VAL A 223 12.79 1.64 -5.19
C VAL A 223 12.94 1.84 -3.69
N SER A 224 13.99 2.53 -3.26
CA SER A 224 14.22 2.87 -1.85
C SER A 224 13.15 3.81 -1.31
N MET A 225 12.74 4.80 -2.10
CA MET A 225 11.65 5.69 -1.76
C MET A 225 10.30 4.97 -1.71
N LEU A 226 10.01 4.06 -2.64
CA LEU A 226 8.78 3.26 -2.65
C LEU A 226 8.67 2.33 -1.42
N ALA A 227 9.80 1.77 -0.98
CA ALA A 227 9.84 0.93 0.23
C ALA A 227 9.38 1.70 1.48
N VAL A 228 9.81 2.96 1.63
CA VAL A 228 9.42 3.80 2.77
C VAL A 228 8.08 4.52 2.58
N GLN A 229 7.64 4.70 1.32
CA GLN A 229 6.42 5.44 0.97
C GLN A 229 5.15 4.84 1.56
N LYS A 230 5.14 3.53 1.89
CA LYS A 230 4.04 2.90 2.65
C LYS A 230 3.74 3.61 3.99
N ARG A 231 4.72 4.28 4.59
CA ARG A 231 4.59 5.09 5.83
C ARG A 231 4.24 6.57 5.57
N GLY A 232 4.20 6.96 4.29
CA GLY A 232 3.89 8.30 3.77
C GLY A 232 5.00 9.31 4.01
N VAL A 233 5.75 9.65 2.95
CA VAL A 233 6.83 10.66 2.97
C VAL A 233 6.28 12.08 3.17
N PHE A 234 5.16 12.39 2.51
CA PHE A 234 4.49 13.69 2.61
C PHE A 234 3.66 13.82 3.89
N TYR A 235 3.83 14.92 4.60
CA TYR A 235 3.04 15.29 5.76
C TYR A 235 1.98 16.33 5.37
N ARG A 236 0.70 16.04 5.65
CA ARG A 236 -0.42 16.93 5.30
C ARG A 236 -1.22 17.30 6.55
N PRO A 237 -0.79 18.33 7.32
CA PRO A 237 -1.55 18.85 8.45
C PRO A 237 -2.94 19.32 8.00
N ARG A 238 -3.96 19.17 8.86
CA ARG A 238 -5.31 19.66 8.55
C ARG A 238 -5.34 21.19 8.39
N ASP A 239 -4.58 21.90 9.23
CA ASP A 239 -4.59 23.36 9.30
C ASP A 239 -3.75 24.02 8.19
N GLN A 240 -2.81 23.29 7.59
CA GLN A 240 -1.87 23.80 6.58
C GLN A 240 -1.89 22.97 5.28
N HIS A 241 -3.05 22.39 4.96
CA HIS A 241 -3.16 21.49 3.81
C HIS A 241 -2.89 22.19 2.48
N GLU A 242 -3.28 23.46 2.31
CA GLU A 242 -3.01 24.23 1.08
C GLU A 242 -1.52 24.48 0.86
N ALA A 243 -0.79 24.85 1.92
CA ALA A 243 0.65 25.06 1.88
C ALA A 243 1.41 23.74 1.62
N SER A 244 0.97 22.65 2.24
CA SER A 244 1.51 21.30 2.01
C SER A 244 1.29 20.86 0.56
N ASP A 245 0.09 21.06 0.01
CA ASP A 245 -0.21 20.72 -1.37
C ASP A 245 0.59 21.61 -2.36
N ALA A 246 0.80 22.89 -2.04
CA ALA A 246 1.64 23.79 -2.83
C ALA A 246 3.12 23.39 -2.82
N ALA A 247 3.68 23.03 -1.66
CA ALA A 247 5.05 22.53 -1.55
C ALA A 247 5.21 21.23 -2.33
N LYS A 248 4.23 20.31 -2.24
CA LYS A 248 4.25 19.06 -3.01
C LYS A 248 4.25 19.32 -4.53
N ARG A 249 3.45 20.27 -5.01
CA ARG A 249 3.39 20.62 -6.44
C ARG A 249 4.72 21.06 -7.02
N GLN A 250 5.63 21.63 -6.23
CA GLN A 250 6.96 22.04 -6.69
C GLN A 250 7.82 20.86 -7.16
N PHE A 251 7.56 19.65 -6.65
CA PHE A 251 8.30 18.45 -7.01
C PHE A 251 7.61 17.62 -8.10
N HIS A 252 6.39 17.99 -8.51
CA HIS A 252 5.60 17.21 -9.44
C HIS A 252 6.30 17.06 -10.79
N GLN A 253 6.52 15.82 -11.18
CA GLN A 253 7.04 15.46 -12.49
C GLN A 253 5.90 14.95 -13.39
N PRO A 254 5.79 15.40 -14.65
CA PRO A 254 4.72 14.99 -15.57
C PRO A 254 4.78 13.50 -15.93
N GLU A 255 5.94 12.86 -15.76
CA GLU A 255 6.14 11.43 -16.00
C GLU A 255 5.48 10.55 -14.93
N GLY A 256 5.23 11.07 -13.72
CA GLY A 256 4.51 10.35 -12.68
C GLY A 256 4.97 10.58 -11.24
N ASP A 257 4.27 9.94 -10.32
CA ASP A 257 4.52 10.01 -8.88
C ASP A 257 5.88 9.38 -8.52
N GLN A 258 6.27 8.30 -9.19
CA GLN A 258 7.53 7.62 -8.88
C GLN A 258 8.75 8.50 -9.23
N ILE A 259 8.69 9.23 -10.34
CA ILE A 259 9.72 10.22 -10.70
C ILE A 259 9.66 11.45 -9.80
N THR A 260 8.46 11.82 -9.32
CA THR A 260 8.30 12.86 -8.29
C THR A 260 9.03 12.47 -6.99
N LEU A 261 9.00 11.20 -6.59
CA LEU A 261 9.75 10.72 -5.42
C LEU A 261 11.27 10.82 -5.62
N LEU A 262 11.77 10.54 -6.82
CA LEU A 262 13.17 10.77 -7.18
C LEU A 262 13.54 12.25 -7.04
N ALA A 263 12.74 13.15 -7.63
CA ALA A 263 12.98 14.60 -7.54
C ALA A 263 12.98 15.11 -6.08
N VAL A 264 12.11 14.57 -5.22
CA VAL A 264 12.10 14.90 -3.78
C VAL A 264 13.40 14.46 -3.10
N TYR A 265 13.87 13.24 -3.40
CA TYR A 265 15.10 12.71 -2.82
C TYR A 265 16.33 13.52 -3.28
N ASP A 266 16.44 13.78 -4.57
CA ASP A 266 17.57 14.53 -5.15
C ASP A 266 17.61 15.97 -4.62
N ALA A 267 16.43 16.62 -4.51
CA ALA A 267 16.34 17.95 -3.92
C ALA A 267 16.73 17.95 -2.43
N TRP A 268 16.37 16.91 -1.67
CA TRP A 268 16.77 16.78 -0.27
C TRP A 268 18.28 16.58 -0.11
N VAL A 269 18.89 15.74 -0.95
CA VAL A 269 20.34 15.53 -1.00
C VAL A 269 21.07 16.82 -1.38
N ALA A 270 20.60 17.54 -2.40
CA ALA A 270 21.16 18.82 -2.83
C ALA A 270 21.11 19.90 -1.73
N ASN A 271 20.13 19.82 -0.82
CA ASN A 271 19.99 20.70 0.34
C ASN A 271 20.71 20.17 1.59
N GLY A 272 21.70 19.30 1.42
CA GLY A 272 22.58 18.83 2.50
C GLY A 272 21.88 17.95 3.53
N LEU A 273 20.85 17.21 3.12
CA LEU A 273 20.08 16.32 3.99
C LEU A 273 19.37 17.06 5.16
N SER A 274 19.13 18.36 5.02
CA SER A 274 18.66 19.22 6.10
C SER A 274 17.26 18.86 6.62
N GLU A 275 17.14 18.72 7.94
CA GLU A 275 15.85 18.55 8.63
C GLU A 275 14.96 19.80 8.49
N GLU A 276 15.56 20.99 8.50
CA GLU A 276 14.81 22.25 8.33
C GLU A 276 14.17 22.34 6.95
N TRP A 277 14.90 21.92 5.92
CA TRP A 277 14.39 21.87 4.55
C TRP A 277 13.18 20.92 4.46
N CYS A 278 13.27 19.76 5.12
CA CYS A 278 12.15 18.82 5.20
C CYS A 278 10.94 19.45 5.88
N LYS A 279 11.14 20.17 7.00
CA LYS A 279 10.05 20.86 7.72
C LYS A 279 9.38 21.92 6.85
N ARG A 280 10.15 22.71 6.10
CA ARG A 280 9.61 23.75 5.18
C ARG A 280 8.79 23.14 4.04
N ASN A 281 9.21 21.99 3.52
CA ASN A 281 8.54 21.31 2.40
C ASN A 281 7.52 20.25 2.82
N PHE A 282 7.16 20.19 4.11
CA PHE A 282 6.20 19.22 4.64
C PHE A 282 6.59 17.75 4.37
N LEU A 283 7.88 17.44 4.51
CA LEU A 283 8.43 16.09 4.36
C LEU A 283 8.85 15.54 5.72
N LYS A 284 8.68 14.23 5.91
CA LYS A 284 9.14 13.55 7.13
C LYS A 284 10.62 13.19 7.02
N HIS A 285 11.49 13.96 7.66
CA HIS A 285 12.95 13.76 7.62
C HIS A 285 13.37 12.32 7.97
N ARG A 286 12.81 11.73 9.03
CA ARG A 286 13.09 10.35 9.43
C ARG A 286 12.84 9.33 8.31
N ILE A 287 11.76 9.51 7.54
CA ILE A 287 11.41 8.59 6.46
C ILE A 287 12.39 8.72 5.29
N LEU A 288 12.90 9.92 5.02
CA LEU A 288 13.94 10.15 4.01
C LEU A 288 15.29 9.55 4.43
N MET A 289 15.65 9.65 5.72
CA MET A 289 16.83 8.97 6.28
C MET A 289 16.71 7.45 6.14
N GLU A 290 15.56 6.86 6.49
CA GLU A 290 15.32 5.42 6.27
C GLU A 290 15.42 5.04 4.77
N ALA A 291 14.98 5.92 3.86
CA ALA A 291 15.10 5.69 2.43
C ALA A 291 16.57 5.68 1.98
N ARG A 292 17.39 6.61 2.51
CA ARG A 292 18.83 6.67 2.26
C ARG A 292 19.52 5.40 2.76
N ASP A 293 19.24 4.98 3.99
CA ASP A 293 19.84 3.77 4.57
C ASP A 293 19.48 2.52 3.72
N THR A 294 18.22 2.43 3.27
CA THR A 294 17.76 1.36 2.36
C THR A 294 18.51 1.41 1.03
N ARG A 295 18.69 2.60 0.47
CA ARG A 295 19.41 2.83 -0.78
C ARG A 295 20.88 2.41 -0.68
N GLU A 296 21.57 2.79 0.38
CA GLU A 296 22.96 2.41 0.64
C GLU A 296 23.10 0.88 0.78
N GLN A 297 22.21 0.24 1.55
CA GLN A 297 22.20 -1.23 1.68
C GLN A 297 21.98 -1.95 0.35
N LEU A 298 21.02 -1.50 -0.46
CA LEU A 298 20.75 -2.08 -1.78
C LEU A 298 21.91 -1.84 -2.74
N SER A 299 22.51 -0.63 -2.72
CA SER A 299 23.71 -0.32 -3.49
C SER A 299 24.85 -1.27 -3.16
N ASP A 300 25.14 -1.48 -1.88
CA ASP A 300 26.21 -2.37 -1.42
C ASP A 300 25.97 -3.82 -1.88
N MET A 301 24.72 -4.28 -1.85
CA MET A 301 24.36 -5.61 -2.33
C MET A 301 24.54 -5.77 -3.84
N LEU A 302 24.27 -4.72 -4.63
CA LEU A 302 24.45 -4.72 -6.08
C LEU A 302 25.93 -4.65 -6.46
N HIS A 303 26.71 -3.74 -5.86
CA HIS A 303 28.13 -3.55 -6.14
C HIS A 303 28.98 -4.78 -5.81
N LYS A 304 28.63 -5.53 -4.74
CA LYS A 304 29.30 -6.79 -4.41
C LYS A 304 29.22 -7.85 -5.52
N ARG A 305 28.28 -7.72 -6.45
CA ARG A 305 28.00 -8.72 -7.49
C ARG A 305 28.20 -8.21 -8.91
N HIS A 306 28.09 -6.91 -9.12
CA HIS A 306 28.29 -6.26 -10.40
C HIS A 306 29.52 -5.35 -10.28
N ALA A 307 30.68 -5.88 -10.70
CA ALA A 307 31.98 -5.20 -10.58
C ALA A 307 32.08 -3.88 -11.37
N SER A 308 31.13 -3.61 -12.27
CA SER A 308 30.96 -2.32 -12.93
C SER A 308 29.47 -2.16 -13.28
N ILE A 309 28.81 -1.23 -12.62
CA ILE A 309 27.46 -0.80 -12.99
C ILE A 309 27.64 0.28 -14.06
N PRO A 310 27.17 0.08 -15.30
CA PRO A 310 27.26 1.12 -16.32
C PRO A 310 26.35 2.29 -15.94
N HIS A 311 26.90 3.50 -15.89
CA HIS A 311 26.19 4.76 -15.57
C HIS A 311 25.99 5.64 -16.82
N HIS A 312 25.69 5.03 -17.97
CA HIS A 312 25.66 5.79 -19.23
C HIS A 312 24.35 6.55 -19.47
N ASN A 313 23.26 6.17 -18.78
CA ASN A 313 21.90 6.60 -19.11
C ASN A 313 21.15 7.24 -17.94
N ASP A 314 21.84 7.77 -16.92
CA ASP A 314 21.18 8.30 -15.72
C ASP A 314 20.25 9.50 -16.01
N ASP A 315 20.51 10.24 -17.09
CA ASP A 315 19.64 11.34 -17.56
C ASP A 315 18.43 10.86 -18.40
N ALA A 316 18.42 9.60 -18.84
CA ALA A 316 17.40 9.07 -19.74
C ALA A 316 16.19 8.54 -18.95
N LEU A 317 15.28 9.45 -18.58
CA LEU A 317 14.01 9.12 -17.90
C LEU A 317 13.17 8.04 -18.63
N THR A 318 13.35 7.87 -19.93
CA THR A 318 12.71 6.79 -20.70
C THR A 318 13.20 5.41 -20.28
N GLU A 319 14.52 5.21 -20.12
CA GLU A 319 15.07 3.92 -19.70
C GLU A 319 14.70 3.60 -18.25
N VAL A 320 14.65 4.61 -17.38
CA VAL A 320 14.12 4.48 -16.01
C VAL A 320 12.67 3.96 -16.03
N ARG A 321 11.82 4.55 -16.87
CA ARG A 321 10.42 4.12 -17.01
C ARG A 321 10.29 2.72 -17.60
N ARG A 322 11.14 2.34 -18.56
CA ARG A 322 11.20 0.99 -19.13
C ARG A 322 11.60 -0.03 -18.07
N ALA A 323 12.64 0.24 -17.28
CA ALA A 323 13.09 -0.64 -16.20
C ALA A 323 11.98 -0.90 -15.18
N ILE A 324 11.26 0.15 -14.74
CA ILE A 324 10.11 0.00 -13.85
C ILE A 324 8.99 -0.81 -14.51
N THR A 325 8.71 -0.55 -15.79
CA THR A 325 7.71 -1.30 -16.56
C THR A 325 8.03 -2.78 -16.60
N ALA A 326 9.32 -3.17 -16.66
CA ALA A 326 9.74 -4.56 -16.69
C ALA A 326 9.46 -5.34 -15.39
N GLY A 327 9.39 -4.67 -14.23
CA GLY A 327 9.05 -5.32 -12.96
C GLY A 327 7.56 -5.26 -12.60
N TYR A 328 6.86 -4.23 -13.06
CA TYR A 328 5.47 -3.92 -12.69
C TYR A 328 4.47 -4.07 -13.85
N PHE A 329 4.80 -4.82 -14.90
CA PHE A 329 3.93 -4.99 -16.07
C PHE A 329 2.55 -5.61 -15.75
N PHE A 330 2.38 -6.31 -14.62
CA PHE A 330 1.06 -6.76 -14.15
C PHE A 330 0.15 -5.60 -13.74
N ASN A 331 0.75 -4.53 -13.23
CA ASN A 331 0.07 -3.42 -12.57
C ASN A 331 -0.13 -2.24 -13.53
N VAL A 332 -0.82 -2.51 -14.62
CA VAL A 332 -1.07 -1.51 -15.67
C VAL A 332 -2.55 -1.25 -15.82
N ALA A 333 -2.93 0.01 -15.97
CA ALA A 333 -4.28 0.42 -16.26
C ALA A 333 -4.36 1.33 -17.50
N LYS A 334 -5.47 1.21 -18.24
CA LYS A 334 -5.81 2.01 -19.40
C LYS A 334 -6.99 2.91 -19.07
N ARG A 335 -6.88 4.19 -19.42
CA ARG A 335 -7.97 5.16 -19.24
C ARG A 335 -9.20 4.77 -20.08
N ILE A 336 -10.38 4.71 -19.46
CA ILE A 336 -11.66 4.46 -20.13
C ILE A 336 -12.45 5.76 -20.27
N THR A 337 -12.55 6.53 -19.19
CA THR A 337 -13.21 7.83 -19.12
C THR A 337 -12.22 8.86 -18.54
N ASP A 338 -12.61 10.12 -18.46
CA ASP A 338 -11.74 11.16 -17.88
C ASP A 338 -11.39 10.90 -16.40
N VAL A 339 -12.17 10.07 -15.70
CA VAL A 339 -12.01 9.78 -14.27
C VAL A 339 -11.64 8.32 -14.00
N ALA A 340 -12.08 7.38 -14.85
CA ALA A 340 -11.96 5.94 -14.61
C ALA A 340 -10.96 5.26 -15.55
N TYR A 341 -10.24 4.28 -15.00
CA TYR A 341 -9.30 3.42 -15.70
C TYR A 341 -9.76 1.96 -15.60
N ALA A 342 -9.33 1.12 -16.53
CA ALA A 342 -9.45 -0.34 -16.45
C ALA A 342 -8.07 -0.97 -16.29
N THR A 343 -7.89 -1.86 -15.32
CA THR A 343 -6.69 -2.69 -15.22
C THR A 343 -6.56 -3.60 -16.45
N LEU A 344 -5.36 -3.80 -16.98
CA LEU A 344 -5.17 -4.62 -18.18
C LEU A 344 -5.30 -6.12 -17.90
N ALA A 345 -4.82 -6.57 -16.73
CA ALA A 345 -4.86 -7.98 -16.34
C ALA A 345 -6.30 -8.47 -16.09
N GLU A 346 -7.06 -7.72 -15.28
CA GLU A 346 -8.36 -8.17 -14.77
C GLU A 346 -9.55 -7.34 -15.26
N ARG A 347 -9.31 -6.19 -15.91
CA ARG A 347 -10.34 -5.31 -16.49
C ARG A 347 -11.30 -4.73 -15.46
N ARG A 348 -10.77 -4.46 -14.26
CA ARG A 348 -11.50 -3.78 -13.19
C ARG A 348 -11.46 -2.28 -13.34
N GLU A 349 -12.57 -1.65 -13.01
CA GLU A 349 -12.65 -0.19 -12.95
C GLU A 349 -11.91 0.31 -11.70
N VAL A 350 -10.87 1.10 -11.93
CA VAL A 350 -10.00 1.67 -10.89
C VAL A 350 -9.84 3.18 -11.12
N TYR A 351 -9.51 3.90 -10.06
CA TYR A 351 -9.44 5.36 -10.05
C TYR A 351 -8.06 5.85 -9.63
N VAL A 352 -7.65 7.02 -10.12
CA VAL A 352 -6.41 7.67 -9.66
C VAL A 352 -6.61 8.17 -8.22
N HIS A 353 -5.69 7.82 -7.31
CA HIS A 353 -5.78 8.31 -5.93
C HIS A 353 -5.65 9.84 -5.88
N PRO A 354 -6.44 10.55 -5.05
CA PRO A 354 -6.43 12.03 -5.01
C PRO A 354 -5.08 12.68 -4.69
N SER A 355 -4.13 11.92 -4.14
CA SER A 355 -2.78 12.41 -3.83
C SER A 355 -1.80 12.36 -5.00
N SER A 356 -2.16 11.75 -6.13
CA SER A 356 -1.26 11.58 -7.29
C SER A 356 -1.09 12.89 -8.05
N CYS A 357 0.11 13.13 -8.59
CA CYS A 357 0.41 14.27 -9.47
C CYS A 357 -0.29 14.16 -10.84
N LEU A 358 -0.63 12.94 -11.28
CA LEU A 358 -1.24 12.67 -12.60
C LEU A 358 -2.75 12.88 -12.63
N ARG A 359 -3.35 13.37 -11.53
CA ARG A 359 -4.79 13.59 -11.44
C ARG A 359 -5.27 14.67 -12.42
N ASP A 360 -4.51 15.74 -12.57
CA ASP A 360 -4.93 16.91 -13.36
C ASP A 360 -4.71 16.70 -14.88
N ALA A 361 -3.74 15.86 -15.25
CA ALA A 361 -3.44 15.49 -16.63
C ALA A 361 -3.44 13.97 -16.80
N PRO A 362 -4.63 13.32 -16.83
CA PRO A 362 -4.73 11.87 -16.81
C PRO A 362 -4.21 11.26 -18.13
N PRO A 363 -3.12 10.48 -18.14
CA PRO A 363 -2.57 9.89 -19.35
C PRO A 363 -3.39 8.67 -19.83
N LYS A 364 -3.12 8.17 -21.04
CA LYS A 364 -3.87 7.05 -21.62
C LYS A 364 -3.55 5.70 -20.95
N TYR A 365 -2.28 5.47 -20.61
CA TYR A 365 -1.79 4.27 -19.95
C TYR A 365 -0.96 4.67 -18.74
N VAL A 366 -1.24 4.01 -17.61
CA VAL A 366 -0.51 4.20 -16.36
C VAL A 366 -0.08 2.86 -15.81
N LEU A 367 1.09 2.84 -15.21
CA LEU A 367 1.54 1.81 -14.30
C LEU A 367 1.28 2.28 -12.88
N TYR A 368 0.87 1.38 -12.00
CA TYR A 368 0.64 1.67 -10.58
C TYR A 368 1.48 0.75 -9.70
N ASN A 369 1.89 1.22 -8.52
CA ASN A 369 2.62 0.38 -7.58
C ASN A 369 1.69 -0.53 -6.79
N GLU A 370 0.60 0.04 -6.26
CA GLU A 370 -0.38 -0.67 -5.43
C GLU A 370 -1.82 -0.22 -5.74
N LEU A 371 -2.76 -1.13 -5.51
CA LEU A 371 -4.20 -0.86 -5.49
C LEU A 371 -4.66 -0.85 -4.04
N GLN A 372 -5.36 0.22 -3.66
CA GLN A 372 -5.90 0.39 -2.31
C GLN A 372 -7.42 0.53 -2.37
N LEU A 373 -8.13 -0.44 -1.79
CA LEU A 373 -9.58 -0.39 -1.66
C LEU A 373 -10.00 0.37 -0.40
N THR A 374 -10.67 1.50 -0.57
CA THR A 374 -11.32 2.26 0.51
C THR A 374 -12.82 2.33 0.27
N ASN A 375 -13.32 3.44 -0.28
CA ASN A 375 -14.69 3.55 -0.81
C ASN A 375 -14.76 3.13 -2.29
N ARG A 376 -13.64 3.26 -3.00
CA ARG A 376 -13.40 2.83 -4.38
C ARG A 376 -12.00 2.23 -4.46
N GLU A 377 -11.71 1.52 -5.53
CA GLU A 377 -10.38 1.01 -5.84
C GLU A 377 -9.51 2.15 -6.37
N TYR A 378 -8.51 2.56 -5.59
CA TYR A 378 -7.60 3.64 -5.96
C TYR A 378 -6.21 3.10 -6.28
N MET A 379 -5.66 3.52 -7.42
CA MET A 379 -4.27 3.29 -7.80
C MET A 379 -3.34 4.32 -7.16
N ARG A 380 -2.20 3.88 -6.63
CA ARG A 380 -1.19 4.74 -6.00
C ARG A 380 0.20 4.60 -6.64
N GLU A 381 0.97 5.68 -6.51
CA GLU A 381 2.34 5.83 -7.05
C GLU A 381 2.41 5.51 -8.55
N LEU A 382 1.75 6.36 -9.33
CA LEU A 382 1.56 6.17 -10.77
C LEU A 382 2.79 6.53 -11.59
N LEU A 383 2.92 5.91 -12.75
CA LEU A 383 3.93 6.21 -13.76
C LEU A 383 3.31 6.18 -15.16
N VAL A 384 3.62 7.18 -16.00
CA VAL A 384 3.19 7.20 -17.40
C VAL A 384 4.04 6.23 -18.21
N ILE A 385 3.37 5.32 -18.93
CA ILE A 385 4.05 4.30 -19.75
C ILE A 385 3.53 4.29 -21.19
N GLU A 386 4.35 3.78 -22.10
CA GLU A 386 3.95 3.49 -23.46
C GLU A 386 3.58 2.01 -23.63
N PRO A 387 2.48 1.69 -24.35
CA PRO A 387 2.03 0.31 -24.50
C PRO A 387 2.98 -0.57 -25.32
N GLN A 388 3.87 0.00 -26.14
CA GLN A 388 4.87 -0.79 -26.86
C GLN A 388 5.81 -1.52 -25.90
N TRP A 389 6.20 -0.87 -24.81
CA TRP A 389 7.14 -1.42 -23.83
C TRP A 389 6.61 -2.69 -23.16
N LEU A 390 5.30 -2.80 -22.96
CA LEU A 390 4.68 -3.99 -22.35
C LEU A 390 4.86 -5.24 -23.20
N VAL A 391 4.78 -5.09 -24.53
CA VAL A 391 4.98 -6.21 -25.46
C VAL A 391 6.45 -6.58 -25.56
N GLU A 392 7.34 -5.60 -25.47
CA GLU A 392 8.80 -5.80 -25.56
C GLU A 392 9.36 -6.44 -24.28
N LEU A 393 8.95 -5.95 -23.11
CA LEU A 393 9.50 -6.34 -21.82
C LEU A 393 8.81 -7.56 -21.19
N ALA A 394 7.54 -7.81 -21.53
CA ALA A 394 6.76 -8.93 -20.99
C ALA A 394 5.96 -9.68 -22.07
N PRO A 395 6.64 -10.28 -23.07
CA PRO A 395 5.98 -10.97 -24.18
C PRO A 395 5.19 -12.22 -23.75
N ALA A 396 5.56 -12.83 -22.62
CA ALA A 396 4.84 -13.98 -22.05
C ALA A 396 3.45 -13.59 -21.50
N PHE A 397 3.28 -12.32 -21.09
CA PHE A 397 2.03 -11.82 -20.53
C PHE A 397 1.22 -11.03 -21.57
N TYR A 398 1.88 -10.16 -22.35
CA TYR A 398 1.26 -9.33 -23.37
C TYR A 398 1.59 -9.81 -24.77
N SER A 399 0.55 -10.08 -25.57
CA SER A 399 0.70 -10.46 -26.98
C SER A 399 0.02 -9.47 -27.90
N ARG A 400 0.59 -9.26 -29.09
CA ARG A 400 -0.07 -8.49 -30.15
C ARG A 400 -1.17 -9.34 -30.79
N PRO A 401 -2.34 -8.77 -31.09
CA PRO A 401 -3.34 -9.49 -31.86
C PRO A 401 -2.78 -9.84 -33.25
N ARG A 402 -3.14 -11.02 -33.78
CA ARG A 402 -2.77 -11.42 -35.15
C ARG A 402 -3.28 -10.36 -36.13
N LYS A 403 -2.43 -9.92 -37.07
CA LYS A 403 -2.78 -8.93 -38.11
C LYS A 403 -4.13 -9.29 -38.75
N GLY A 404 -5.05 -8.33 -38.80
CA GLY A 404 -6.39 -8.48 -39.41
C GLY A 404 -7.47 -9.10 -38.52
N LYS A 405 -7.18 -9.52 -37.29
CA LYS A 405 -8.22 -10.02 -36.36
C LYS A 405 -8.46 -9.03 -35.23
N LEU A 406 -9.69 -8.51 -35.15
CA LEU A 406 -10.21 -7.85 -33.96
C LEU A 406 -10.11 -8.81 -32.76
N THR A 407 -9.68 -8.30 -31.61
CA THR A 407 -9.74 -9.07 -30.36
C THR A 407 -11.20 -9.43 -30.04
N LYS A 408 -11.42 -10.46 -29.21
CA LYS A 408 -12.78 -10.82 -28.75
C LYS A 408 -13.52 -9.61 -28.17
N GLU A 409 -12.79 -8.69 -27.56
CA GLU A 409 -13.30 -7.46 -26.97
C GLU A 409 -13.71 -6.43 -28.01
N GLN A 410 -12.84 -6.15 -28.98
CA GLN A 410 -13.16 -5.20 -30.03
C GLN A 410 -14.38 -5.67 -30.83
N ARG A 411 -14.63 -7.00 -30.89
CA ARG A 411 -15.86 -7.57 -31.44
C ARG A 411 -17.07 -7.42 -30.52
N ALA A 412 -16.87 -7.35 -29.21
CA ALA A 412 -17.92 -7.22 -28.20
C ALA A 412 -18.27 -5.75 -27.86
N GLU A 413 -17.38 -4.80 -28.18
CA GLU A 413 -17.60 -3.36 -27.97
C GLU A 413 -18.87 -2.89 -28.71
N ARG A 414 -19.78 -2.30 -27.95
CA ARG A 414 -21.02 -1.72 -28.47
C ARG A 414 -20.91 -0.20 -28.40
N LEU A 415 -21.00 0.45 -29.56
CA LEU A 415 -21.07 1.90 -29.64
C LEU A 415 -22.51 2.34 -29.39
N ASN A 416 -22.71 3.24 -28.43
CA ASN A 416 -23.96 3.95 -28.25
C ASN A 416 -23.83 5.36 -28.86
N PRO A 417 -24.84 5.86 -29.57
CA PRO A 417 -24.80 7.21 -30.11
C PRO A 417 -24.83 8.25 -28.98
N ILE A 418 -24.27 9.43 -29.26
CA ILE A 418 -24.45 10.59 -28.39
C ILE A 418 -25.93 11.00 -28.50
N LEU A 419 -26.66 10.87 -27.40
CA LEU A 419 -28.08 11.19 -27.35
C LEU A 419 -28.29 12.70 -27.20
N ARG A 420 -29.34 13.22 -27.82
CA ARG A 420 -29.80 14.58 -27.54
C ARG A 420 -30.41 14.64 -26.14
N ALA A 421 -30.43 15.82 -25.52
CA ALA A 421 -30.90 15.98 -24.13
C ALA A 421 -32.32 15.44 -23.87
N TRP A 422 -33.18 15.37 -24.88
CA TRP A 422 -34.55 14.84 -24.81
C TRP A 422 -34.70 13.37 -25.25
N GLU A 423 -33.63 12.72 -25.70
CA GLU A 423 -33.67 11.32 -26.15
C GLU A 423 -33.30 10.36 -25.02
N ASN A 424 -34.25 9.50 -24.63
CA ASN A 424 -34.01 8.54 -23.56
C ASN A 424 -33.44 7.22 -24.11
N GLY A 425 -32.15 6.99 -23.87
CA GLY A 425 -31.40 5.72 -23.95
C GLY A 425 -31.45 4.95 -25.28
N SER A 426 -32.63 4.41 -25.60
CA SER A 426 -32.88 3.51 -26.73
C SER A 426 -34.03 3.97 -27.64
N SER A 427 -34.56 5.19 -27.45
CA SER A 427 -35.64 5.74 -28.28
C SER A 427 -35.29 5.80 -29.77
N TRP A 428 -34.01 6.01 -30.09
CA TRP A 428 -33.47 6.05 -31.45
C TRP A 428 -33.45 4.68 -32.15
N ARG A 429 -33.59 3.57 -31.42
CA ARG A 429 -33.54 2.24 -32.02
C ARG A 429 -34.79 2.00 -32.86
N ILE A 430 -34.61 1.58 -34.13
CA ILE A 430 -35.71 1.23 -35.06
C ILE A 430 -36.67 0.21 -34.44
N SER A 431 -36.16 -0.71 -33.61
CA SER A 431 -36.97 -1.69 -32.89
C SER A 431 -37.97 -1.08 -31.89
N LYS A 432 -37.68 0.10 -31.32
CA LYS A 432 -38.63 0.85 -30.48
C LYS A 432 -39.59 1.72 -31.29
N LEU A 433 -39.15 2.27 -32.41
CA LEU A 433 -40.06 2.99 -33.34
C LEU A 433 -41.16 2.06 -33.87
N ARG A 434 -40.84 0.80 -34.16
CA ARG A 434 -41.82 -0.22 -34.55
C ARG A 434 -42.81 -0.61 -33.46
N ARG A 435 -42.54 -0.32 -32.19
CA ARG A 435 -43.50 -0.54 -31.08
C ARG A 435 -44.45 0.66 -30.87
N ARG A 436 -44.20 1.80 -31.54
CA ARG A 436 -45.02 3.01 -31.46
C ARG A 436 -45.94 3.22 -32.67
N LYS A 437 -45.73 2.48 -33.75
CA LYS A 437 -46.73 2.27 -34.81
C LYS A 437 -47.51 1.02 -34.49
#